data_AF-A0A382MLA0-F1
#
_entry.id   AF-A0A382MLA0-F1
#
_cell.length_a   1.000
_cell.length_b   1.000
_cell.length_c   1.000
_cell.angle_alpha   90.00
_cell.angle_beta   90.00
_cell.angle_gamma   90.00
#
_symmetry.space_group_name_H-M   'P 1'
#
loop_
_entity.id
_entity.type
_entity.pdbx_description
1 polymer ?
#
loop_
_entity_poly.entity_id
_entity_poly.type
_entity_poly.pdbx_seq_one_letter_code
_entity_poly.pdbx_strand_id
1 'polypeptide(L)'
;MSNYSQAAWKAQQDRNDQLIADSKYMRPSVTSQVLPLQIDVGDTETLDAKQIATLQALEIEAARISISSLASLATIGELDHLGGGLDLIPSLMLTLAATDYEKVQFTIENAHASIGYYASLAALGFVARDSVVHQFRRGLDIPGHVSWVPGGTQLNGGRLGVMIPVAAGQAMG
;
A
#
# COMPACT_ATOMS: atom_id res chain seq x y z
N MET A 1 -33.07 -13.77 -21.38
CA MET A 1 -32.42 -12.55 -20.87
C MET A 1 -33.03 -11.37 -21.59
N SER A 2 -33.58 -10.38 -20.89
CA SER A 2 -34.16 -9.20 -21.55
C SER A 2 -33.02 -8.35 -22.18
N ASN A 3 -33.32 -7.53 -23.18
CA ASN A 3 -32.32 -6.63 -23.77
C ASN A 3 -31.67 -5.71 -22.71
N TYR A 4 -32.41 -5.36 -21.64
CA TYR A 4 -31.87 -4.64 -20.48
C TYR A 4 -30.77 -5.41 -19.74
N SER A 5 -30.90 -6.73 -19.60
CA SER A 5 -29.86 -7.54 -18.95
C SER A 5 -28.61 -7.71 -19.84
N GLN A 6 -28.76 -7.73 -21.17
CA GLN A 6 -27.62 -7.82 -22.08
C GLN A 6 -26.81 -6.51 -22.15
N ALA A 7 -27.48 -5.36 -22.22
CA ALA A 7 -26.82 -4.06 -22.23
C ALA A 7 -26.09 -3.78 -20.90
N ALA A 8 -26.71 -4.10 -19.76
CA ALA A 8 -26.10 -3.96 -18.45
C ALA A 8 -24.88 -4.88 -18.28
N TRP A 9 -24.98 -6.13 -18.74
CA TRP A 9 -23.87 -7.07 -18.76
C TRP A 9 -22.69 -6.56 -19.58
N LYS A 10 -22.95 -6.10 -20.81
CA LYS A 10 -21.91 -5.54 -21.67
C LYS A 10 -21.24 -4.33 -21.02
N ALA A 11 -22.02 -3.41 -20.43
CA ALA A 11 -21.48 -2.25 -19.75
C ALA A 11 -20.61 -2.63 -18.54
N GLN A 12 -20.96 -3.68 -17.79
CA GLN A 12 -20.12 -4.19 -16.70
C GLN A 12 -18.84 -4.84 -17.23
N GLN A 13 -18.92 -5.60 -18.32
CA GLN A 13 -17.75 -6.20 -18.96
C GLN A 13 -16.78 -5.13 -19.44
N ASP A 14 -17.28 -4.11 -20.16
CA ASP A 14 -16.47 -3.01 -20.67
C ASP A 14 -15.76 -2.25 -19.51
N ARG A 15 -16.42 -2.08 -18.35
CA ARG A 15 -15.79 -1.51 -17.14
C ARG A 15 -14.71 -2.42 -16.53
N ASN A 16 -14.97 -3.73 -16.47
CA ASN A 16 -14.00 -4.69 -15.94
C ASN A 16 -12.75 -4.74 -16.81
N ASP A 17 -12.92 -4.78 -18.12
CA ASP A 17 -11.83 -4.79 -19.09
C ASP A 17 -10.98 -3.51 -18.97
N GLN A 18 -11.63 -2.35 -18.78
CA GLN A 18 -10.95 -1.08 -18.53
C GLN A 18 -10.15 -1.09 -17.21
N LEU A 19 -10.74 -1.59 -16.11
CA LEU A 19 -10.04 -1.70 -14.82
C LEU A 19 -8.78 -2.58 -14.90
N ILE A 20 -8.86 -3.68 -15.65
CA ILE A 20 -7.73 -4.59 -15.88
C ILE A 20 -6.67 -3.92 -16.75
N ALA A 21 -7.09 -3.21 -17.81
CA ALA A 21 -6.18 -2.51 -18.71
C ALA A 21 -5.39 -1.42 -17.97
N ASP A 22 -6.07 -0.66 -17.10
CA ASP A 22 -5.52 0.46 -16.34
C ASP A 22 -4.64 0.05 -15.15
N SER A 23 -4.69 -1.23 -14.72
CA SER A 23 -3.81 -1.73 -13.67
C SER A 23 -2.35 -1.75 -14.13
N LYS A 24 -1.50 -1.12 -13.33
CA LYS A 24 -0.05 -1.05 -13.53
C LYS A 24 0.66 -2.27 -12.97
N TYR A 25 0.18 -2.81 -11.85
CA TYR A 25 0.92 -3.83 -11.09
C TYR A 25 0.40 -5.25 -11.31
N MET A 26 -0.78 -5.41 -11.91
CA MET A 26 -1.28 -6.72 -12.34
C MET A 26 -0.61 -7.15 -13.65
N ARG A 27 0.69 -7.42 -13.57
CA ARG A 27 1.57 -7.80 -14.68
C ARG A 27 2.50 -8.94 -14.24
N PRO A 28 3.07 -9.71 -15.18
CA PRO A 28 4.02 -10.79 -14.83
C PRO A 28 5.29 -10.32 -14.12
N SER A 29 5.70 -9.07 -14.32
CA SER A 29 6.84 -8.46 -13.62
C SER A 29 6.66 -6.94 -13.51
N VAL A 30 7.25 -6.36 -12.46
CA VAL A 30 7.28 -4.92 -12.20
C VAL A 30 8.68 -4.55 -11.71
N THR A 31 9.20 -3.40 -12.15
CA THR A 31 10.46 -2.84 -11.68
C THR A 31 10.20 -1.50 -11.01
N SER A 32 10.79 -1.28 -9.84
CA SER A 32 10.65 -0.05 -9.06
C SER A 32 12.02 0.58 -8.83
N GLN A 33 12.07 1.91 -8.70
CA GLN A 33 13.29 2.64 -8.34
C GLN A 33 13.14 3.09 -6.89
N VAL A 34 13.78 2.36 -5.98
CA VAL A 34 13.58 2.53 -4.54
C VAL A 34 14.76 3.25 -3.90
N LEU A 35 14.47 4.00 -2.84
CA LEU A 35 15.52 4.62 -2.03
C LEU A 35 16.28 3.54 -1.26
N PRO A 36 17.63 3.61 -1.19
CA PRO A 36 18.43 2.63 -0.47
C PRO A 36 18.41 2.93 1.04
N LEU A 37 17.28 2.67 1.69
CA LEU A 37 17.14 2.73 3.13
C LEU A 37 16.96 1.31 3.66
N GLN A 38 17.99 0.80 4.33
CA GLN A 38 17.97 -0.50 5.00
C GLN A 38 18.59 -0.36 6.39
N ILE A 39 17.94 -0.98 7.38
CA ILE A 39 18.40 -1.04 8.76
C ILE A 39 18.56 -2.52 9.11
N ASP A 40 19.78 -2.92 9.44
CA ASP A 40 20.05 -4.26 9.97
C ASP A 40 19.78 -4.27 11.47
N VAL A 41 18.65 -4.83 11.87
CA VAL A 41 18.24 -4.89 13.28
C VAL A 41 19.18 -5.76 14.12
N GLY A 42 19.89 -6.73 13.53
CA GLY A 42 20.83 -7.60 14.24
C GLY A 42 22.12 -6.88 14.62
N ASP A 43 22.58 -5.98 13.76
CA ASP A 43 23.87 -5.29 13.91
C ASP A 43 23.73 -3.81 14.32
N THR A 44 22.52 -3.24 14.34
CA THR A 44 22.27 -1.84 14.69
C THR A 44 21.85 -1.69 16.15
N GLU A 45 22.77 -1.25 17.02
CA GLU A 45 22.45 -0.92 18.41
C GLU A 45 21.64 0.38 18.55
N THR A 46 21.95 1.37 17.70
CA THR A 46 21.33 2.70 17.72
C THR A 46 21.37 3.30 16.33
N LEU A 47 20.28 3.99 15.94
CA LEU A 47 20.25 4.74 14.69
C LEU A 47 21.11 5.99 14.78
N ASP A 48 21.86 6.28 13.73
CA ASP A 48 22.58 7.53 13.62
C ASP A 48 21.64 8.70 13.26
N ALA A 49 22.13 9.93 13.43
CA ALA A 49 21.33 11.13 13.18
C ALA A 49 20.85 11.25 11.73
N LYS A 50 21.61 10.72 10.76
CA LYS A 50 21.23 10.74 9.34
C LYS A 50 20.11 9.74 9.06
N GLN A 51 20.18 8.54 9.63
CA GLN A 51 19.12 7.52 9.55
C GLN A 51 17.81 8.06 10.15
N ILE A 52 17.89 8.66 11.35
CA ILE A 52 16.73 9.29 11.99
C ILE A 52 16.14 10.40 11.11
N ALA A 53 16.97 11.32 10.62
CA ALA A 53 16.50 12.40 9.76
C ALA A 53 15.90 11.89 8.44
N THR A 54 16.45 10.80 7.88
CA THR A 54 15.95 10.17 6.65
C THR A 54 14.58 9.52 6.89
N LEU A 55 14.42 8.76 7.98
CA LEU A 55 13.12 8.19 8.38
C LEU A 55 12.06 9.28 8.55
N GLN A 56 12.38 10.33 9.32
CA GLN A 56 11.45 11.45 9.55
C GLN A 56 11.06 12.15 8.24
N ALA A 57 12.00 12.35 7.31
CA ALA A 57 11.71 12.96 6.01
C ALA A 57 10.75 12.08 5.19
N LEU A 58 10.94 10.76 5.20
CA LEU A 58 10.08 9.81 4.51
C LEU A 58 8.68 9.71 5.14
N GLU A 59 8.60 9.74 6.48
CA GLU A 59 7.33 9.79 7.21
C GLU A 59 6.53 11.05 6.85
N ILE A 60 7.19 12.21 6.81
CA ILE A 60 6.57 13.47 6.37
C ILE A 60 6.07 13.36 4.93
N GLU A 61 6.85 12.77 4.04
CA GLU A 61 6.46 12.60 2.64
C GLU A 61 5.27 11.63 2.51
N ALA A 62 5.27 10.50 3.20
CA ALA A 62 4.15 9.58 3.25
C ALA A 62 2.89 10.25 3.83
N ALA A 63 3.02 11.07 4.86
CA ALA A 63 1.89 11.82 5.42
C ALA A 63 1.32 12.81 4.38
N ARG A 64 2.18 13.51 3.64
CA ARG A 64 1.78 14.42 2.55
C ARG A 64 1.06 13.68 1.42
N ILE A 65 1.55 12.50 1.04
CA ILE A 65 0.89 11.66 0.03
C ILE A 65 -0.49 11.25 0.54
N SER A 66 -0.60 10.74 1.77
CA SER A 66 -1.88 10.32 2.37
C SER A 66 -2.92 11.44 2.40
N ILE A 67 -2.51 12.64 2.83
CA ILE A 67 -3.39 13.82 2.86
C ILE A 67 -3.81 14.22 1.45
N SER A 68 -2.88 14.20 0.49
CA SER A 68 -3.17 14.52 -0.92
C SER A 68 -4.17 13.53 -1.52
N SER A 69 -4.02 12.23 -1.23
CA SER A 69 -4.95 11.19 -1.64
C SER A 69 -6.34 11.42 -1.07
N LEU A 70 -6.48 11.77 0.21
CA LEU A 70 -7.79 12.06 0.79
C LEU A 70 -8.41 13.32 0.18
N ALA A 71 -7.62 14.37 -0.04
CA ALA A 71 -8.10 15.59 -0.69
C ALA A 71 -8.61 15.30 -2.11
N SER A 72 -7.87 14.50 -2.88
CA SER A 72 -8.28 13.98 -4.18
C SER A 72 -9.55 13.14 -4.07
N LEU A 73 -9.65 12.23 -3.09
CA LEU A 73 -10.81 11.37 -2.88
C LEU A 73 -12.08 12.17 -2.54
N ALA A 74 -11.95 13.23 -1.74
CA ALA A 74 -13.04 14.11 -1.36
C ALA A 74 -13.67 14.84 -2.56
N THR A 75 -12.93 15.10 -3.64
CA THR A 75 -13.48 15.78 -4.83
C THR A 75 -14.54 14.97 -5.56
N ILE A 76 -14.63 13.66 -5.29
CA ILE A 76 -15.68 12.78 -5.84
C ILE A 76 -16.70 12.33 -4.77
N GLY A 77 -16.66 12.94 -3.58
CA GLY A 77 -17.59 12.62 -2.49
C GLY A 77 -17.27 11.33 -1.72
N GLU A 78 -16.03 10.84 -1.80
CA GLU A 78 -15.59 9.60 -1.13
C GLU A 78 -14.69 9.90 0.08
N LEU A 79 -14.59 8.93 1.00
CA LEU A 79 -13.87 9.06 2.28
C LEU A 79 -13.00 7.83 2.59
N ASP A 80 -12.08 7.99 3.54
CA ASP A 80 -11.20 6.92 4.01
C ASP A 80 -10.79 7.09 5.49
N HIS A 81 -10.16 6.06 6.07
CA HIS A 81 -9.66 5.99 7.44
C HIS A 81 -8.31 6.72 7.61
N LEU A 82 -8.24 8.00 7.25
CA LEU A 82 -6.98 8.77 7.29
C LEU A 82 -6.30 8.74 8.66
N GLY A 83 -7.06 8.81 9.76
CA GLY A 83 -6.50 8.77 11.12
C GLY A 83 -5.66 7.52 11.38
N GLY A 84 -6.17 6.35 10.99
CA GLY A 84 -5.42 5.09 11.10
C GLY A 84 -4.25 5.03 10.12
N GLY A 85 -4.40 5.58 8.92
CA GLY A 85 -3.31 5.70 7.95
C GLY A 85 -2.13 6.53 8.46
N LEU A 86 -2.40 7.70 9.04
CA LEU A 86 -1.36 8.58 9.58
C LEU A 86 -0.66 7.96 10.81
N ASP A 87 -1.41 7.29 11.68
CA ASP A 87 -0.87 6.59 12.85
C ASP A 87 0.05 5.41 12.47
N LEU A 88 -0.26 4.73 11.36
CA LEU A 88 0.53 3.59 10.87
C LEU A 88 1.92 4.01 10.33
N ILE A 89 2.04 5.19 9.72
CA ILE A 89 3.23 5.60 8.94
C ILE A 89 4.56 5.42 9.69
N PRO A 90 4.77 5.91 10.93
CA PRO A 90 6.07 5.83 11.58
C PRO A 90 6.52 4.39 11.84
N SER A 91 5.62 3.57 12.40
CA SER A 91 5.91 2.16 12.69
C SER A 91 6.14 1.34 11.41
N LEU A 92 5.36 1.62 10.37
CA LEU A 92 5.52 0.96 9.08
C LEU A 92 6.82 1.38 8.38
N MET A 93 7.22 2.67 8.45
CA MET A 93 8.44 3.14 7.79
C MET A 93 9.68 2.45 8.38
N LEU A 94 9.75 2.31 9.70
CA LEU A 94 10.81 1.55 10.36
C LEU A 94 10.75 0.06 9.99
N THR A 95 9.54 -0.53 9.93
CA THR A 95 9.34 -1.92 9.53
C THR A 95 9.85 -2.16 8.09
N LEU A 96 9.52 -1.27 7.15
CA LEU A 96 9.96 -1.34 5.77
C LEU A 96 11.48 -1.19 5.64
N ALA A 97 12.09 -0.30 6.42
CA ALA A 97 13.54 -0.16 6.46
C ALA A 97 14.24 -1.42 7.00
N ALA A 98 13.60 -2.17 7.88
CA ALA A 98 14.12 -3.45 8.42
C ALA A 98 13.72 -4.68 7.57
N THR A 99 12.88 -4.51 6.54
CA THR A 99 12.37 -5.62 5.73
C THR A 99 13.46 -6.14 4.79
N ASP A 100 13.64 -7.45 4.77
CA ASP A 100 14.42 -8.19 3.79
C ASP A 100 13.43 -9.08 3.05
N TYR A 101 13.10 -8.76 1.80
CA TYR A 101 12.04 -9.47 1.06
C TYR A 101 12.31 -10.96 0.83
N GLU A 102 13.54 -11.45 1.08
CA GLU A 102 13.88 -12.87 1.06
C GLU A 102 13.81 -13.52 2.44
N LYS A 103 14.01 -12.78 3.53
CA LYS A 103 14.19 -13.35 4.89
C LYS A 103 13.28 -12.78 5.97
N VAL A 104 12.95 -11.49 5.90
CA VAL A 104 12.18 -10.75 6.89
C VAL A 104 11.01 -10.09 6.19
N GLN A 105 9.85 -10.74 6.28
CA GLN A 105 8.60 -10.23 5.73
C GLN A 105 7.79 -9.50 6.80
N PHE A 106 6.86 -8.66 6.36
CA PHE A 106 5.91 -7.97 7.23
C PHE A 106 4.48 -8.21 6.75
N THR A 107 3.52 -7.95 7.63
CA THR A 107 2.09 -7.92 7.33
C THR A 107 1.40 -6.81 8.13
N ILE A 108 0.17 -6.48 7.75
CA ILE A 108 -0.62 -5.44 8.39
C ILE A 108 -2.01 -6.00 8.71
N GLU A 109 -2.31 -6.15 10.00
CA GLU A 109 -3.63 -6.57 10.48
C GLU A 109 -4.69 -5.49 10.25
N ASN A 110 -4.39 -4.25 10.62
CA ASN A 110 -5.31 -3.12 10.45
C ASN A 110 -5.31 -2.61 8.99
N ALA A 111 -5.79 -3.43 8.08
CA ALA A 111 -5.72 -3.18 6.64
C ALA A 111 -6.56 -1.97 6.16
N HIS A 112 -7.41 -1.39 7.00
CA HIS A 112 -8.16 -0.17 6.70
C HIS A 112 -7.29 1.08 6.78
N ALA A 113 -6.12 1.01 7.44
CA ALA A 113 -5.09 2.05 7.42
C ALA A 113 -4.27 2.04 6.11
N SER A 114 -4.86 1.50 5.03
CA SER A 114 -4.20 1.22 3.75
C SER A 114 -3.59 2.45 3.10
N ILE A 115 -4.16 3.64 3.32
CA ILE A 115 -3.60 4.85 2.73
C ILE A 115 -2.20 5.17 3.26
N GLY A 116 -1.96 4.96 4.57
CA GLY A 116 -0.64 5.09 5.16
C GLY A 116 0.34 4.07 4.57
N TYR A 117 -0.14 2.84 4.34
CA TYR A 117 0.64 1.79 3.69
C TYR A 117 1.07 2.15 2.26
N TYR A 118 0.13 2.52 1.39
CA TYR A 118 0.45 2.89 0.01
C TYR A 118 1.31 4.15 -0.05
N ALA A 119 1.07 5.11 0.84
CA ALA A 119 1.86 6.33 0.91
C ALA A 119 3.31 6.07 1.36
N SER A 120 3.53 5.18 2.34
CA SER A 120 4.89 4.78 2.74
C SER A 120 5.63 4.08 1.61
N LEU A 121 4.96 3.18 0.88
CA LEU A 121 5.55 2.54 -0.30
C LEU A 121 5.86 3.55 -1.42
N ALA A 122 5.01 4.55 -1.61
CA ALA A 122 5.24 5.61 -2.57
C ALA A 122 6.42 6.51 -2.17
N ALA A 123 6.53 6.87 -0.89
CA ALA A 123 7.63 7.68 -0.36
C ALA A 123 8.99 6.98 -0.54
N LEU A 124 9.03 5.64 -0.44
CA LEU A 124 10.23 4.83 -0.69
C LEU A 124 10.50 4.58 -2.19
N GLY A 125 9.59 4.95 -3.08
CA GLY A 125 9.74 4.77 -4.53
C GLY A 125 9.28 3.41 -5.08
N PHE A 126 8.64 2.57 -4.27
CA PHE A 126 8.10 1.30 -4.73
C PHE A 126 6.90 1.47 -5.67
N VAL A 127 6.06 2.47 -5.41
CA VAL A 127 4.89 2.76 -6.24
C VAL A 127 4.86 4.23 -6.63
N ALA A 128 4.29 4.54 -7.79
CA ALA A 128 4.18 5.92 -8.24
C ALA A 128 3.27 6.75 -7.32
N ARG A 129 3.76 7.90 -6.85
CA ARG A 129 3.00 8.87 -6.04
C ARG A 129 1.61 9.17 -6.62
N ASP A 130 1.55 9.47 -7.91
CA ASP A 130 0.29 9.85 -8.58
C ASP A 130 -0.72 8.71 -8.62
N SER A 131 -0.26 7.45 -8.66
CA SER A 131 -1.15 6.30 -8.52
C SER A 131 -1.81 6.29 -7.14
N VAL A 132 -1.06 6.54 -6.08
CA VAL A 132 -1.62 6.61 -4.72
C VAL A 132 -2.53 7.82 -4.53
N VAL A 133 -2.18 8.99 -5.09
CA VAL A 133 -2.98 10.22 -4.94
C VAL A 133 -4.28 10.17 -5.73
N HIS A 134 -4.25 9.69 -6.97
CA HIS A 134 -5.38 9.82 -7.88
C HIS A 134 -6.17 8.54 -8.07
N GLN A 135 -5.61 7.37 -7.77
CA GLN A 135 -6.25 6.07 -8.00
C GLN A 135 -6.63 5.33 -6.71
N PHE A 136 -6.31 5.87 -5.53
CA PHE A 136 -6.74 5.28 -4.26
C PHE A 136 -8.27 5.11 -4.24
N ARG A 137 -8.72 3.88 -3.97
CA ARG A 137 -10.13 3.45 -3.98
C ARG A 137 -10.85 3.60 -5.33
N ARG A 138 -10.11 3.78 -6.43
CA ARG A 138 -10.67 4.02 -7.78
C ARG A 138 -10.17 3.04 -8.84
N GLY A 139 -9.37 2.06 -8.44
CA GLY A 139 -8.80 1.05 -9.34
C GLY A 139 -8.40 -0.21 -8.59
N LEU A 140 -7.72 -1.12 -9.30
CA LEU A 140 -7.29 -2.41 -8.76
C LEU A 140 -5.96 -2.35 -8.01
N ASP A 141 -5.09 -1.39 -8.35
CA ASP A 141 -3.73 -1.32 -7.79
C ASP A 141 -3.70 -0.77 -6.36
N ILE A 142 -4.48 0.28 -6.09
CA ILE A 142 -4.49 1.00 -4.81
C ILE A 142 -5.90 0.93 -4.18
N PRO A 143 -6.39 -0.26 -3.79
CA PRO A 143 -7.73 -0.45 -3.23
C PRO A 143 -7.86 0.14 -1.81
N GLY A 144 -9.08 0.13 -1.25
CA GLY A 144 -9.36 0.66 0.09
C GLY A 144 -8.78 -0.14 1.26
N HIS A 145 -8.25 -1.34 1.00
CA HIS A 145 -7.56 -2.19 1.97
C HIS A 145 -6.14 -2.47 1.54
N VAL A 146 -5.28 -2.90 2.46
CA VAL A 146 -3.94 -3.38 2.14
C VAL A 146 -4.04 -4.52 1.12
N SER A 147 -3.35 -4.35 0.01
CA SER A 147 -3.19 -5.35 -1.04
C SER A 147 -1.75 -5.36 -1.55
N TRP A 148 -1.37 -6.46 -2.19
CA TRP A 148 -0.06 -6.59 -2.78
C TRP A 148 0.16 -5.55 -3.87
N VAL A 149 1.30 -4.86 -3.77
CA VAL A 149 1.92 -3.98 -4.76
C VAL A 149 3.44 -4.12 -4.58
N PRO A 150 4.30 -3.59 -5.47
CA PRO A 150 5.74 -3.61 -5.24
C PRO A 150 6.11 -3.08 -3.85
N GLY A 151 7.04 -3.76 -3.18
CA GLY A 151 7.47 -3.46 -1.80
C GLY A 151 6.45 -3.80 -0.70
N GLY A 152 5.25 -4.23 -1.09
CA GLY A 152 4.15 -4.54 -0.21
C GLY A 152 4.25 -5.90 0.49
N THR A 153 3.32 -6.12 1.42
CA THR A 153 3.13 -7.44 2.03
C THR A 153 2.49 -8.42 1.04
N GLN A 154 2.80 -9.71 1.17
CA GLN A 154 2.23 -10.78 0.34
C GLN A 154 0.76 -11.08 0.68
N LEU A 155 0.28 -10.61 1.84
CA LEU A 155 -1.08 -10.88 2.31
C LEU A 155 -1.99 -9.69 2.05
N ASN A 156 -3.14 -9.96 1.45
CA ASN A 156 -4.21 -8.98 1.30
C ASN A 156 -5.07 -8.99 2.57
N GLY A 157 -5.31 -7.81 3.12
CA GLY A 157 -6.09 -7.65 4.34
C GLY A 157 -7.53 -7.21 4.09
N GLY A 158 -8.26 -6.97 5.18
CA GLY A 158 -9.57 -6.33 5.17
C GLY A 158 -10.46 -6.84 6.29
N ARG A 159 -10.45 -8.17 6.52
CA ARG A 159 -11.06 -8.77 7.70
C ARG A 159 -10.07 -8.75 8.86
N LEU A 160 -10.45 -8.07 9.94
CA LEU A 160 -9.69 -8.08 11.19
C LEU A 160 -9.74 -9.46 11.87
N GLY A 161 -8.67 -9.79 12.60
CA GLY A 161 -8.42 -11.03 13.30
C GLY A 161 -7.78 -12.14 12.47
N VAL A 162 -7.37 -11.87 11.22
CA VAL A 162 -6.95 -12.92 10.27
C VAL A 162 -5.47 -12.86 9.94
N MET A 163 -4.85 -11.68 9.86
CA MET A 163 -3.47 -11.56 9.38
C MET A 163 -2.46 -12.09 10.39
N ILE A 164 -2.67 -11.87 11.70
CA ILE A 164 -1.75 -12.39 12.73
C ILE A 164 -1.68 -13.93 12.73
N PRO A 165 -2.80 -14.69 12.77
CA PRO A 165 -2.73 -16.15 12.64
C PRO A 165 -2.09 -16.62 11.34
N VAL A 166 -2.36 -15.96 10.21
CA VAL A 166 -1.75 -16.31 8.92
C VAL A 166 -0.25 -16.06 8.94
N ALA A 167 0.20 -14.92 9.46
CA ALA A 167 1.62 -14.59 9.60
C ALA A 167 2.36 -15.56 10.52
N ALA A 168 1.73 -15.96 11.64
CA ALA A 168 2.26 -17.01 12.51
C ALA A 168 2.38 -18.36 11.77
N GLY A 169 1.38 -18.71 10.96
CA GLY A 169 1.43 -19.87 10.07
C GLY A 169 2.61 -19.79 9.11
N GLN A 170 2.77 -18.69 8.38
CA GLN A 170 3.88 -18.47 7.45
C GLN A 170 5.24 -18.56 8.13
N ALA A 171 5.37 -18.05 9.37
CA ALA A 171 6.62 -18.11 10.12
C ALA A 171 7.00 -19.55 10.56
N MET A 172 6.05 -20.48 10.60
CA MET A 172 6.31 -21.89 10.95
C MET A 172 6.75 -22.75 9.76
N GLY A 173 6.56 -22.27 8.51
CA GLY A 173 6.84 -23.02 7.27
C GLY A 173 5.70 -23.94 6.86
#